data_AF-A0AAV3XCY0-F1
#
_entry.id   AF-A0AAV3XCY0-F1
#
_cell.length_a   1.000
_cell.length_b   1.000
_cell.length_c   1.000
_cell.angle_alpha   90.00
_cell.angle_beta   90.00
_cell.angle_gamma   90.00
#
_symmetry.space_group_name_H-M   'P 1'
#
loop_
_entity.id
_entity.type
_entity.pdbx_description
1 polymer ?
#
loop_
_entity_poly.entity_id
_entity_poly.type
_entity_poly.pdbx_seq_one_letter_code
_entity_poly.pdbx_strand_id
1 'polypeptide(L)'
;MKRRNLLEYGALSSASFLVNQNWLSSTEAKPNLPKNMKEKHSYEWLVLYWMPYDNNLSGFASPILEMLTRGVQSDNILVVESDFRGAKQLSRHIIAKGKINVEKLATANSASEEIFAEYLNWAKSQFQAEKWAIVFLGHGGRLDEISPDEHPEPNSLSVTKWMNIQKLSQIIANFNKELDNRVELVFFQNCNKGTIEAHYTFRDTAKYTLSSQLVLGAPNYYYQSLFEFLGRNPEINGGQLAEKIMEFERSDMYHSYTVTNNLAVRDLPAKINPLIEDIFSSNTDNIKIGEIKSYNYMGDRFVDVVAFFEAIANQSGADKQKCQDFVDFTKKSMIHKFYPNGTMLKSGTDYKNFSGLGIFLPRNRQALEQYHYLPVFSDIKLSELFEKLLFK
;
A
#
# COMPACT_ATOMS: atom_id res chain seq x y z
N MET A 1 27.44 56.12 -13.74
CA MET A 1 27.26 55.08 -14.78
C MET A 1 28.35 54.04 -14.64
N LYS A 2 28.04 52.87 -14.06
CA LYS A 2 28.97 51.72 -13.99
C LYS A 2 28.27 50.51 -14.61
N ARG A 3 28.96 49.88 -15.58
CA ARG A 3 28.50 48.74 -16.39
C ARG A 3 28.32 47.49 -15.53
N ARG A 4 27.22 46.77 -15.76
CA ARG A 4 26.92 45.44 -15.21
C ARG A 4 27.40 44.38 -16.20
N ASN A 5 28.09 43.36 -15.70
CA ASN A 5 28.33 42.11 -16.40
C ASN A 5 27.10 41.20 -16.22
N LEU A 6 26.57 40.71 -17.34
CA LEU A 6 25.63 39.60 -17.46
C LEU A 6 26.45 38.34 -17.77
N LEU A 7 26.18 37.25 -17.07
CA LEU A 7 26.63 35.90 -17.44
C LEU A 7 25.42 34.97 -17.45
N GLU A 8 25.45 34.11 -18.46
CA GLU A 8 24.40 33.30 -19.06
C GLU A 8 24.06 32.05 -18.25
N TYR A 9 22.79 31.63 -18.29
CA TYR A 9 22.39 30.24 -18.05
C TYR A 9 21.56 29.78 -19.25
N GLY A 10 22.16 28.92 -20.07
CA GLY A 10 21.55 28.24 -21.21
C GLY A 10 21.02 26.86 -20.81
N ALA A 11 19.85 26.55 -21.36
CA ALA A 11 18.98 25.42 -21.07
C ALA A 11 19.54 24.04 -21.44
N LEU A 12 19.09 23.01 -20.71
CA LEU A 12 18.98 21.64 -21.20
C LEU A 12 17.66 21.04 -20.71
N SER A 13 16.73 20.86 -21.65
CA SER A 13 15.53 20.04 -21.51
C SER A 13 15.38 19.14 -22.74
N SER A 14 14.63 18.06 -22.56
CA SER A 14 14.14 17.06 -23.52
C SER A 14 15.09 15.89 -23.88
N ALA A 15 14.71 14.71 -23.39
CA ALA A 15 14.96 13.45 -24.06
C ALA A 15 13.65 12.65 -24.04
N SER A 16 12.92 12.72 -25.15
CA SER A 16 11.81 11.82 -25.46
C SER A 16 12.39 10.60 -26.18
N PHE A 17 12.11 9.39 -25.70
CA PHE A 17 12.51 8.16 -26.39
C PHE A 17 11.42 7.71 -27.37
N LEU A 18 11.77 7.66 -28.65
CA LEU A 18 11.08 6.88 -29.67
C LEU A 18 11.79 5.53 -29.80
N VAL A 19 11.03 4.45 -29.66
CA VAL A 19 11.47 3.09 -29.96
C VAL A 19 11.44 2.90 -31.47
N ASN A 20 12.54 2.41 -32.07
CA ASN A 20 12.45 1.72 -33.34
C ASN A 20 13.38 0.49 -33.35
N GLN A 21 12.83 -0.63 -33.80
CA GLN A 21 13.50 -1.93 -33.92
C GLN A 21 14.34 -2.00 -35.19
N ASN A 22 15.34 -2.90 -35.15
CA ASN A 22 16.28 -3.34 -36.18
C ASN A 22 17.56 -2.50 -36.31
N TRP A 23 18.69 -3.09 -35.90
CA TRP A 23 19.79 -3.46 -36.81
C TRP A 23 20.84 -4.27 -36.02
N LEU A 24 21.07 -5.51 -36.46
CA LEU A 24 22.15 -6.39 -36.01
C LEU A 24 23.47 -6.03 -36.71
N SER A 25 24.56 -6.27 -35.98
CA SER A 25 25.98 -6.36 -36.40
C SER A 25 26.73 -5.05 -36.69
N SER A 26 27.62 -4.69 -35.75
CA SER A 26 29.03 -4.37 -36.03
C SER A 26 29.82 -4.17 -34.74
N THR A 27 30.86 -5.00 -34.59
CA THR A 27 32.16 -4.78 -33.93
C THR A 27 32.22 -4.15 -32.53
N GLU A 28 32.75 -4.96 -31.61
CA GLU A 28 33.22 -4.58 -30.27
C GLU A 28 34.07 -3.30 -30.25
N ALA A 29 33.65 -2.34 -29.43
CA ALA A 29 34.54 -1.37 -28.82
C ALA A 29 34.14 -1.25 -27.34
N LYS A 30 34.95 -1.81 -26.45
CA LYS A 30 34.82 -1.60 -25.00
C LYS A 30 35.08 -0.12 -24.70
N PRO A 31 34.14 0.63 -24.10
CA PRO A 31 34.47 1.94 -23.59
C PRO A 31 35.24 1.76 -22.28
N ASN A 32 36.50 2.21 -22.26
CA ASN A 32 37.26 2.47 -21.04
C ASN A 32 36.53 3.55 -20.24
N LEU A 33 35.70 3.16 -19.29
CA LEU A 33 35.10 4.06 -18.32
C LEU A 33 36.12 4.33 -17.19
N PRO A 34 36.42 5.59 -16.87
CA PRO A 34 37.28 5.91 -15.73
C PRO A 34 36.63 5.40 -14.44
N LYS A 35 37.29 4.44 -13.78
CA LYS A 35 36.97 4.00 -12.42
C LYS A 35 37.23 5.16 -11.45
N ASN A 36 36.18 5.92 -11.17
CA ASN A 36 36.00 6.69 -9.94
C ASN A 36 34.50 6.97 -9.74
N MET A 37 33.72 5.89 -9.59
CA MET A 37 32.43 6.01 -8.91
C MET A 37 32.76 6.20 -7.44
N LYS A 38 32.56 7.42 -6.91
CA LYS A 38 32.44 7.58 -5.45
C LYS A 38 31.39 6.57 -4.99
N GLU A 39 31.75 5.65 -4.10
CA GLU A 39 30.79 4.72 -3.50
C GLU A 39 29.62 5.55 -2.97
N LYS A 40 28.40 5.22 -3.41
CA LYS A 40 27.21 5.85 -2.87
C LYS A 40 27.14 5.47 -1.40
N HIS A 41 26.93 6.46 -0.55
CA HIS A 41 26.65 6.19 0.86
C HIS A 41 25.44 5.25 0.95
N SER A 42 25.61 4.14 1.68
CA SER A 42 24.54 3.17 1.92
C SER A 42 23.81 3.57 3.20
N TYR A 43 22.50 3.77 3.09
CA TYR A 43 21.63 4.09 4.22
C TYR A 43 21.10 2.81 4.88
N GLU A 44 20.85 2.85 6.18
CA GLU A 44 20.20 1.73 6.87
C GLU A 44 18.76 1.56 6.39
N TRP A 45 18.02 2.68 6.34
CA TRP A 45 16.64 2.73 5.86
C TRP A 45 16.45 3.80 4.80
N LEU A 46 15.70 3.43 3.77
CA LEU A 46 15.04 4.35 2.85
C LEU A 46 13.52 4.13 2.88
N VAL A 47 12.80 5.16 3.30
CA VAL A 47 11.33 5.13 3.36
C VAL A 47 10.75 6.04 2.28
N LEU A 48 9.92 5.46 1.43
CA LEU A 48 9.28 6.11 0.30
C LEU A 48 7.80 6.39 0.62
N TYR A 49 7.42 7.66 0.61
CA TYR A 49 6.05 8.11 0.77
C TYR A 49 5.48 8.50 -0.61
N TRP A 50 4.34 7.92 -0.98
CA TRP A 50 3.53 8.35 -2.13
C TRP A 50 2.32 9.12 -1.63
N MET A 51 2.25 10.42 -1.91
CA MET A 51 1.25 11.35 -1.36
C MET A 51 0.42 12.04 -2.46
N PRO A 52 -0.52 11.32 -3.10
CA PRO A 52 -1.47 11.84 -4.08
C PRO A 52 -2.59 12.59 -3.37
N TYR A 53 -2.32 13.87 -3.09
CA TYR A 53 -3.17 14.75 -2.30
C TYR A 53 -3.83 15.83 -3.16
N ASP A 54 -3.87 15.67 -4.49
CA ASP A 54 -4.78 16.44 -5.35
C ASP A 54 -6.23 15.97 -5.16
N ASN A 55 -6.73 16.25 -3.96
CA ASN A 55 -8.08 16.01 -3.47
C ASN A 55 -8.28 16.83 -2.18
N ASN A 56 -9.34 16.53 -1.42
CA ASN A 56 -9.65 17.24 -0.18
C ASN A 56 -8.65 16.99 0.98
N LEU A 57 -7.64 16.12 0.83
CA LEU A 57 -6.59 15.91 1.84
C LEU A 57 -5.40 16.87 1.71
N SER A 58 -5.30 17.68 0.64
CA SER A 58 -4.14 18.57 0.39
C SER A 58 -3.73 19.43 1.59
N GLY A 59 -4.68 19.91 2.39
CA GLY A 59 -4.42 20.73 3.58
C GLY A 59 -3.58 20.01 4.66
N PHE A 60 -3.51 18.69 4.62
CA PHE A 60 -2.75 17.88 5.57
C PHE A 60 -1.32 17.60 5.14
N ALA A 61 -0.95 17.85 3.88
CA ALA A 61 0.38 17.55 3.38
C ALA A 61 1.48 18.38 4.08
N SER A 62 1.27 19.69 4.27
CA SER A 62 2.27 20.56 4.92
C SER A 62 2.57 20.15 6.37
N PRO A 63 1.56 19.90 7.25
CA PRO A 63 1.82 19.35 8.58
C PRO A 63 2.59 18.01 8.57
N ILE A 64 2.28 17.11 7.63
CA ILE A 64 2.98 15.82 7.51
C ILE A 64 4.45 16.04 7.12
N LEU A 65 4.72 16.87 6.11
CA LEU A 65 6.07 17.21 5.68
C LEU A 65 6.88 17.88 6.80
N GLU A 66 6.26 18.72 7.63
CA GLU A 66 6.90 19.31 8.80
C GLU A 66 7.30 18.23 9.83
N MET A 67 6.38 17.33 10.19
CA MET A 67 6.67 16.24 11.12
C MET A 67 7.76 15.30 10.60
N LEU A 68 7.72 14.96 9.31
CA LEU A 68 8.76 14.17 8.63
C LEU A 68 10.12 14.86 8.71
N THR A 69 10.18 16.15 8.35
CA THR A 69 11.41 16.97 8.40
C THR A 69 12.00 17.01 9.81
N ARG A 70 11.14 17.19 10.82
CA ARG A 70 11.57 17.22 12.22
C ARG A 70 12.05 15.86 12.71
N GLY A 71 11.48 14.77 12.22
CA GLY A 71 11.82 13.42 12.65
C GLY A 71 13.15 12.89 12.10
N VAL A 72 13.53 13.29 10.88
CA VAL A 72 14.77 12.81 10.22
C VAL A 72 16.00 13.55 10.80
N GLN A 73 16.60 12.95 11.84
CA GLN A 73 17.74 13.53 12.59
C GLN A 73 19.04 12.70 12.52
N SER A 74 19.04 11.58 11.79
CA SER A 74 20.15 10.62 11.65
C SER A 74 20.44 10.29 10.17
N ASP A 75 21.37 9.37 9.91
CA ASP A 75 21.71 8.86 8.57
C ASP A 75 20.65 7.88 8.01
N ASN A 76 19.37 8.24 8.13
CA ASN A 76 18.28 7.66 7.35
C ASN A 76 17.87 8.67 6.28
N ILE A 77 17.37 8.16 5.16
CA ILE A 77 16.82 9.00 4.11
C ILE A 77 15.35 8.69 3.89
N LEU A 78 14.59 9.75 3.65
CA LEU A 78 13.19 9.66 3.33
C LEU A 78 12.92 10.46 2.06
N VAL A 79 12.10 9.89 1.19
CA VAL A 79 11.61 10.58 0.01
C VAL A 79 10.09 10.62 0.03
N VAL A 80 9.53 11.79 -0.27
CA VAL A 80 8.09 11.97 -0.48
C VAL A 80 7.88 12.45 -1.89
N GLU A 81 7.10 11.72 -2.69
CA GLU A 81 6.55 12.25 -3.94
C GLU A 81 5.10 12.64 -3.69
N SER A 82 4.82 13.94 -3.74
CA SER A 82 3.56 14.52 -3.34
C SER A 82 2.91 15.35 -4.43
N ASP A 83 1.59 15.24 -4.49
CA ASP A 83 0.73 16.04 -5.35
C ASP A 83 -0.20 16.88 -4.50
N PHE A 84 -0.33 18.16 -4.82
CA PHE A 84 -1.14 19.08 -4.02
C PHE A 84 -2.28 19.59 -4.88
N ARG A 85 -3.44 19.82 -4.27
CA ARG A 85 -4.62 20.28 -4.99
C ARG A 85 -4.34 21.45 -5.93
N GLY A 86 -4.58 21.23 -7.23
CA GLY A 86 -4.39 22.24 -8.28
C GLY A 86 -2.93 22.53 -8.64
N ALA A 87 -1.99 21.75 -8.13
CA ALA A 87 -0.60 21.80 -8.58
C ALA A 87 -0.53 21.28 -10.03
N LYS A 88 0.35 21.90 -10.82
CA LYS A 88 0.60 21.46 -12.21
C LYS A 88 1.74 20.44 -12.30
N GLN A 89 2.36 20.12 -11.16
CA GLN A 89 3.60 19.36 -11.06
C GLN A 89 3.67 18.65 -9.72
N LEU A 90 4.03 17.36 -9.74
CA LEU A 90 4.42 16.63 -8.54
C LEU A 90 5.66 17.25 -7.91
N SER A 91 5.73 17.15 -6.59
CA SER A 91 6.87 17.62 -5.79
C SER A 91 7.57 16.42 -5.16
N ARG A 92 8.85 16.28 -5.44
CA ARG A 92 9.69 15.26 -4.83
C ARG A 92 10.54 15.89 -3.73
N HIS A 93 10.24 15.55 -2.49
CA HIS A 93 10.93 16.01 -1.30
C HIS A 93 11.94 14.94 -0.87
N ILE A 94 13.23 15.27 -0.91
CA ILE A 94 14.32 14.44 -0.41
C ILE A 94 14.71 15.00 0.96
N ILE A 95 14.39 14.25 2.00
CA ILE A 95 14.58 14.65 3.39
C ILE A 95 15.70 13.81 3.99
N ALA A 96 16.78 14.49 4.38
CA ALA A 96 17.91 13.95 5.10
C ALA A 96 18.25 14.87 6.29
N LYS A 97 19.13 14.41 7.18
CA LYS A 97 19.52 15.18 8.37
C LYS A 97 19.95 16.61 8.01
N GLY A 98 19.18 17.59 8.49
CA GLY A 98 19.47 19.02 8.29
C GLY A 98 19.38 19.51 6.85
N LYS A 99 18.86 18.69 5.91
CA LYS A 99 18.77 19.04 4.49
C LYS A 99 17.46 18.56 3.87
N ILE A 100 16.80 19.48 3.19
CA ILE A 100 15.62 19.18 2.37
C ILE A 100 15.92 19.67 0.96
N ASN A 101 15.81 18.78 -0.02
CA ASN A 101 15.77 19.16 -1.43
C ASN A 101 14.35 18.96 -1.97
N VAL A 102 13.88 19.88 -2.80
CA VAL A 102 12.57 19.77 -3.45
C VAL A 102 12.74 19.91 -4.95
N GLU A 103 12.35 18.88 -5.68
CA GLU A 103 12.35 18.85 -7.14
C GLU A 103 10.91 18.86 -7.66
N LYS A 104 10.65 19.57 -8.75
CA LYS A 104 9.35 19.59 -9.43
C LYS A 104 9.40 18.71 -10.65
N LEU A 105 8.43 17.80 -10.81
CA LEU A 105 8.34 16.91 -11.97
C LEU A 105 7.52 17.53 -13.09
N ALA A 106 7.64 17.00 -14.30
CA ALA A 106 6.94 17.55 -15.46
C ALA A 106 5.43 17.22 -15.48
N THR A 107 5.01 16.20 -14.71
CA THR A 107 3.63 15.72 -14.64
C THR A 107 2.95 16.14 -13.34
N ALA A 108 1.62 16.22 -13.34
CA ALA A 108 0.78 16.34 -12.14
C ALA A 108 0.08 15.02 -11.77
N ASN A 109 0.05 14.02 -12.66
CA ASN A 109 -0.78 12.84 -12.48
C ASN A 109 -0.24 11.91 -11.39
N SER A 110 -0.79 12.03 -10.18
CA SER A 110 -0.39 11.22 -9.02
C SER A 110 -1.18 9.92 -8.87
N ALA A 111 -2.20 9.72 -9.72
CA ALA A 111 -2.91 8.46 -9.88
C ALA A 111 -2.35 7.56 -10.99
N SER A 112 -1.22 7.90 -11.62
CA SER A 112 -0.57 7.05 -12.62
C SER A 112 0.35 6.02 -11.96
N GLU A 113 0.09 4.74 -12.25
CA GLU A 113 0.96 3.66 -11.80
C GLU A 113 2.33 3.68 -12.50
N GLU A 114 2.39 4.18 -13.74
CA GLU A 114 3.63 4.36 -14.47
C GLU A 114 4.54 5.41 -13.80
N ILE A 115 3.99 6.56 -13.39
CA ILE A 115 4.76 7.58 -12.67
C ILE A 115 5.22 7.04 -11.31
N PHE A 116 4.41 6.25 -10.62
CA PHE A 116 4.84 5.56 -9.40
C PHE A 116 6.00 4.58 -9.66
N ALA A 117 5.98 3.82 -10.76
CA ALA A 117 7.09 2.96 -11.15
C ALA A 117 8.37 3.75 -11.45
N GLU A 118 8.25 4.91 -12.14
CA GLU A 118 9.36 5.83 -12.37
C GLU A 118 9.94 6.36 -11.06
N TYR A 119 9.09 6.68 -10.08
CA TYR A 119 9.51 7.10 -8.75
C TYR A 119 10.35 6.02 -8.03
N LEU A 120 9.91 4.76 -8.02
CA LEU A 120 10.67 3.66 -7.42
C LEU A 120 12.02 3.46 -8.12
N ASN A 121 12.01 3.44 -9.47
CA ASN A 121 13.23 3.29 -10.27
C ASN A 121 14.21 4.44 -10.04
N TRP A 122 13.71 5.67 -9.98
CA TRP A 122 14.50 6.83 -9.63
C TRP A 122 15.12 6.66 -8.24
N ALA A 123 14.34 6.29 -7.21
CA ALA A 123 14.84 6.15 -5.85
C ALA A 123 15.97 5.11 -5.74
N LYS A 124 15.78 3.93 -6.34
CA LYS A 124 16.82 2.88 -6.47
C LYS A 124 18.04 3.37 -7.25
N SER A 125 17.85 4.17 -8.30
CA SER A 125 18.96 4.72 -9.06
C SER A 125 19.76 5.76 -8.29
N GLN A 126 19.16 6.47 -7.33
CA GLN A 126 19.82 7.54 -6.57
C GLN A 126 20.44 7.03 -5.27
N PHE A 127 19.78 6.12 -4.57
CA PHE A 127 20.14 5.72 -3.21
C PHE A 127 20.42 4.23 -3.11
N GLN A 128 21.39 3.89 -2.25
CA GLN A 128 21.61 2.53 -1.78
C GLN A 128 21.10 2.44 -0.35
N ALA A 129 20.29 1.44 -0.03
CA ALA A 129 19.84 1.21 1.33
C ALA A 129 19.71 -0.28 1.66
N GLU A 130 19.90 -0.64 2.91
CA GLU A 130 19.76 -2.02 3.39
C GLU A 130 18.30 -2.45 3.50
N LYS A 131 17.41 -1.53 3.90
CA LYS A 131 15.99 -1.79 4.11
C LYS A 131 15.13 -0.70 3.47
N TRP A 132 14.06 -1.13 2.83
CA TRP A 132 13.13 -0.26 2.13
C TRP A 132 11.73 -0.40 2.70
N ALA A 133 11.03 0.73 2.83
CA ALA A 133 9.60 0.75 3.11
C ALA A 133 8.87 1.65 2.14
N ILE A 134 7.65 1.26 1.76
CA ILE A 134 6.79 2.00 0.83
C ILE A 134 5.48 2.30 1.54
N VAL A 135 5.09 3.58 1.57
CA VAL A 135 3.87 4.05 2.24
C VAL A 135 2.99 4.76 1.23
N PHE A 136 1.76 4.25 1.07
CA PHE A 136 0.72 4.89 0.28
C PHE A 136 -0.17 5.74 1.17
N LEU A 137 -0.34 7.01 0.82
CA LEU A 137 -1.16 7.96 1.55
C LEU A 137 -2.36 8.34 0.69
N GLY A 138 -3.44 8.76 1.34
CA GLY A 138 -4.62 9.32 0.68
C GLY A 138 -5.86 8.51 0.97
N HIS A 139 -6.91 8.70 0.19
CA HIS A 139 -8.15 7.96 0.39
C HIS A 139 -8.02 6.49 0.02
N GLY A 140 -8.82 5.64 0.66
CA GLY A 140 -9.18 4.34 0.10
C GLY A 140 -10.34 4.52 -0.87
N GLY A 141 -10.32 3.79 -1.99
CA GLY A 141 -11.46 3.70 -2.90
C GLY A 141 -12.24 2.41 -2.69
N ARG A 142 -12.78 1.90 -3.79
CA ARG A 142 -13.28 0.52 -3.87
C ARG A 142 -12.20 -0.52 -3.55
N LEU A 143 -12.56 -1.80 -3.58
CA LEU A 143 -11.70 -2.93 -3.22
C LEU A 143 -10.28 -2.79 -3.80
N ASP A 144 -10.19 -2.47 -5.09
CA ASP A 144 -8.96 -2.39 -5.86
C ASP A 144 -8.40 -0.97 -6.07
N GLU A 145 -9.00 0.04 -5.45
CA GLU A 145 -8.67 1.46 -5.64
C GLU A 145 -8.02 2.07 -4.38
N ILE A 146 -6.97 2.87 -4.60
CA ILE A 146 -6.40 3.77 -3.59
C ILE A 146 -6.05 5.13 -4.21
N SER A 147 -5.88 6.13 -3.34
CA SER A 147 -5.03 7.28 -3.63
C SER A 147 -5.49 8.08 -4.87
N PRO A 148 -6.69 8.70 -4.82
CA PRO A 148 -7.29 9.35 -5.97
C PRO A 148 -6.60 10.66 -6.30
N ASP A 149 -6.65 11.00 -7.59
CA ASP A 149 -6.29 12.29 -8.13
C ASP A 149 -7.54 12.90 -8.79
N GLU A 150 -8.00 14.03 -8.26
CA GLU A 150 -9.16 14.77 -8.77
C GLU A 150 -8.82 15.61 -10.00
N HIS A 151 -7.54 15.92 -10.26
CA HIS A 151 -7.09 16.77 -11.37
C HIS A 151 -5.83 16.22 -12.07
N PRO A 152 -5.82 14.95 -12.53
CA PRO A 152 -4.60 14.29 -13.03
C PRO A 152 -4.04 14.91 -14.31
N GLU A 153 -4.86 15.64 -15.06
CA GLU A 153 -4.45 16.35 -16.26
C GLU A 153 -4.68 17.85 -16.07
N PRO A 154 -3.61 18.67 -16.10
CA PRO A 154 -3.75 20.11 -15.97
C PRO A 154 -4.71 20.68 -17.02
N ASN A 155 -5.77 21.34 -16.56
CA ASN A 155 -6.80 22.02 -17.37
C ASN A 155 -7.80 21.11 -18.12
N SER A 156 -7.92 19.83 -17.75
CA SER A 156 -9.02 18.97 -18.23
C SER A 156 -10.29 19.15 -17.38
N LEU A 157 -11.47 18.88 -17.97
CA LEU A 157 -12.69 18.60 -17.20
C LEU A 157 -12.48 17.23 -16.53
N SER A 158 -11.77 17.23 -15.40
CA SER A 158 -11.14 16.02 -14.87
C SER A 158 -12.17 15.04 -14.30
N VAL A 159 -12.00 13.78 -14.69
CA VAL A 159 -12.59 12.63 -14.00
C VAL A 159 -11.58 12.19 -12.96
N THR A 160 -12.02 12.00 -11.72
CA THR A 160 -11.18 11.45 -10.65
C THR A 160 -10.60 10.11 -11.11
N LYS A 161 -9.28 9.99 -11.08
CA LYS A 161 -8.57 8.73 -11.34
C LYS A 161 -8.11 8.12 -10.02
N TRP A 162 -8.16 6.80 -9.94
CA TRP A 162 -7.69 6.03 -8.79
C TRP A 162 -6.54 5.13 -9.23
N MET A 163 -5.58 4.90 -8.33
CA MET A 163 -4.56 3.88 -8.56
C MET A 163 -5.13 2.50 -8.29
N ASN A 164 -4.74 1.54 -9.13
CA ASN A 164 -5.17 0.15 -9.03
C ASN A 164 -4.14 -0.70 -8.24
N ILE A 165 -4.60 -1.38 -7.18
CA ILE A 165 -3.72 -2.15 -6.29
C ILE A 165 -3.02 -3.31 -7.00
N GLN A 166 -3.65 -3.97 -7.98
CA GLN A 166 -3.05 -5.11 -8.68
C GLN A 166 -1.89 -4.67 -9.58
N LYS A 167 -2.00 -3.50 -10.22
CA LYS A 167 -0.86 -2.94 -10.99
C LYS A 167 0.27 -2.53 -10.06
N LEU A 168 -0.06 -1.87 -8.94
CA LEU A 168 0.93 -1.46 -7.95
C LEU A 168 1.67 -2.66 -7.35
N SER A 169 0.97 -3.76 -7.07
CA SER A 169 1.61 -4.96 -6.55
C SER A 169 2.62 -5.56 -7.54
N GLN A 170 2.31 -5.56 -8.85
CA GLN A 170 3.23 -6.02 -9.89
C GLN A 170 4.48 -5.15 -9.97
N ILE A 171 4.30 -3.82 -9.94
CA ILE A 171 5.40 -2.84 -9.94
C ILE A 171 6.30 -3.08 -8.72
N ILE A 172 5.73 -3.16 -7.52
CA ILE A 172 6.51 -3.31 -6.29
C ILE A 172 7.16 -4.69 -6.20
N ALA A 173 6.49 -5.77 -6.62
CA ALA A 173 7.08 -7.10 -6.62
C ALA A 173 8.31 -7.18 -7.54
N ASN A 174 8.26 -6.53 -8.71
CA ASN A 174 9.43 -6.44 -9.60
C ASN A 174 10.54 -5.59 -8.97
N PHE A 175 10.19 -4.42 -8.44
CA PHE A 175 11.13 -3.57 -7.72
C PHE A 175 11.82 -4.29 -6.56
N ASN A 176 11.07 -5.03 -5.74
CA ASN A 176 11.59 -5.78 -4.60
C ASN A 176 12.54 -6.89 -5.04
N LYS A 177 12.25 -7.60 -6.13
CA LYS A 177 13.17 -8.59 -6.72
C LYS A 177 14.48 -7.95 -7.16
N GLU A 178 14.42 -6.78 -7.79
CA GLU A 178 15.61 -6.03 -8.21
C GLU A 178 16.43 -5.45 -7.04
N LEU A 179 15.84 -5.39 -5.85
CA LEU A 179 16.50 -5.04 -4.60
C LEU A 179 16.94 -6.27 -3.79
N ASP A 180 16.93 -7.48 -4.36
CA ASP A 180 17.25 -8.72 -3.64
C ASP A 180 16.35 -8.96 -2.41
N ASN A 181 15.05 -8.64 -2.54
CA ASN A 181 14.02 -8.80 -1.51
C ASN A 181 14.22 -7.94 -0.25
N ARG A 182 14.74 -6.72 -0.41
CA ARG A 182 14.99 -5.75 0.68
C ARG A 182 13.81 -4.82 1.03
N VAL A 183 12.65 -4.96 0.38
CA VAL A 183 11.45 -4.24 0.82
C VAL A 183 10.88 -4.95 2.06
N GLU A 184 11.05 -4.29 3.19
CA GLU A 184 10.65 -4.77 4.51
C GLU A 184 9.15 -4.57 4.76
N LEU A 185 8.59 -3.43 4.34
CA LEU A 185 7.23 -3.03 4.66
C LEU A 185 6.55 -2.32 3.49
N VAL A 186 5.32 -2.73 3.18
CA VAL A 186 4.33 -1.88 2.49
C VAL A 186 3.28 -1.43 3.52
N PHE A 187 2.97 -0.14 3.56
CA PHE A 187 1.92 0.41 4.41
C PHE A 187 0.86 1.10 3.55
N PHE A 188 -0.37 0.57 3.62
CA PHE A 188 -1.56 1.29 3.17
C PHE A 188 -2.04 2.24 4.28
N GLN A 189 -1.60 3.49 4.23
CA GLN A 189 -2.24 4.59 4.96
C GLN A 189 -3.47 5.10 4.19
N ASN A 190 -4.22 4.16 3.62
CA ASN A 190 -5.48 4.33 2.94
C ASN A 190 -6.54 3.56 3.74
N CYS A 191 -7.74 4.14 3.84
CA CYS A 191 -8.86 3.50 4.53
C CYS A 191 -9.24 2.15 3.88
N ASN A 192 -9.67 1.20 4.70
CA ASN A 192 -10.27 -0.08 4.30
C ASN A 192 -9.40 -0.87 3.31
N LYS A 193 -8.11 -0.99 3.63
CA LYS A 193 -7.16 -1.88 2.91
C LYS A 193 -6.63 -3.01 3.77
N GLY A 194 -7.07 -3.11 5.01
CA GLY A 194 -7.01 -4.32 5.81
C GLY A 194 -8.04 -5.34 5.36
N THR A 195 -7.86 -5.86 4.15
CA THR A 195 -8.67 -6.94 3.60
C THR A 195 -7.79 -8.07 3.08
N ILE A 196 -8.30 -9.30 3.06
CA ILE A 196 -7.53 -10.43 2.55
C ILE A 196 -7.18 -10.27 1.06
N GLU A 197 -8.02 -9.59 0.28
CA GLU A 197 -7.77 -9.34 -1.14
C GLU A 197 -6.57 -8.42 -1.33
N ALA A 198 -6.51 -7.31 -0.60
CA ALA A 198 -5.39 -6.38 -0.67
C ALA A 198 -4.09 -7.03 -0.18
N HIS A 199 -4.13 -7.70 0.98
CA HIS A 199 -2.94 -8.33 1.57
C HIS A 199 -2.44 -9.51 0.71
N TYR A 200 -3.35 -10.34 0.19
CA TYR A 200 -2.96 -11.44 -0.70
C TYR A 200 -2.43 -10.91 -2.04
N THR A 201 -3.01 -9.85 -2.59
CA THR A 201 -2.49 -9.17 -3.80
C THR A 201 -1.06 -8.64 -3.59
N PHE A 202 -0.71 -8.20 -2.38
CA PHE A 202 0.60 -7.66 -2.03
C PHE A 202 1.60 -8.67 -1.44
N ARG A 203 1.25 -9.96 -1.37
CA ARG A 203 2.07 -10.99 -0.70
C ARG A 203 3.53 -11.12 -1.21
N ASP A 204 3.80 -10.69 -2.44
CA ASP A 204 5.14 -10.75 -3.04
C ASP A 204 5.88 -9.40 -3.09
N THR A 205 5.28 -8.35 -2.52
CA THR A 205 5.77 -6.97 -2.62
C THR A 205 6.76 -6.58 -1.52
N ALA A 206 6.61 -7.16 -0.33
CA ALA A 206 7.40 -6.86 0.86
C ALA A 206 7.36 -8.03 1.85
N LYS A 207 8.16 -7.98 2.91
CA LYS A 207 8.08 -8.96 4.02
C LYS A 207 6.82 -8.79 4.87
N TYR A 208 6.39 -7.55 5.09
CA TYR A 208 5.20 -7.22 5.87
C TYR A 208 4.27 -6.25 5.14
N THR A 209 2.97 -6.33 5.45
CA THR A 209 1.97 -5.35 5.00
C THR A 209 1.22 -4.78 6.20
N LEU A 210 1.21 -3.46 6.36
CA LEU A 210 0.43 -2.74 7.37
C LEU A 210 -0.78 -2.07 6.71
N SER A 211 -1.93 -2.06 7.39
CA SER A 211 -3.15 -1.40 6.92
C SER A 211 -4.17 -1.24 8.05
N SER A 212 -5.30 -0.56 7.76
CA SER A 212 -6.50 -0.54 8.60
C SER A 212 -7.65 -1.26 7.91
N GLN A 213 -8.36 -2.10 8.67
CA GLN A 213 -9.59 -2.74 8.20
C GLN A 213 -10.71 -1.74 7.94
N LEU A 214 -10.75 -0.62 8.65
CA LEU A 214 -11.76 0.41 8.48
C LEU A 214 -11.08 1.73 8.11
N VAL A 215 -11.66 2.84 8.55
CA VAL A 215 -11.14 4.18 8.25
C VAL A 215 -9.88 4.51 9.03
N LEU A 216 -9.14 5.48 8.50
CA LEU A 216 -8.03 6.20 9.11
C LEU A 216 -8.38 7.70 9.12
N GLY A 217 -7.82 8.45 10.06
CA GLY A 217 -7.98 9.90 10.12
C GLY A 217 -6.85 10.61 9.38
N ALA A 218 -7.04 11.90 9.12
CA ALA A 218 -6.01 12.76 8.54
C ALA A 218 -5.92 14.10 9.33
N PRO A 219 -4.71 14.63 9.59
CA PRO A 219 -3.41 14.03 9.28
C PRO A 219 -3.08 12.91 10.29
N ASN A 220 -2.31 11.90 9.89
CA ASN A 220 -1.64 10.97 10.80
C ASN A 220 -0.53 11.67 11.61
N TYR A 221 -0.12 11.13 12.77
CA TYR A 221 0.83 11.81 13.67
C TYR A 221 2.09 11.02 14.04
N TYR A 222 2.22 9.76 13.62
CA TYR A 222 3.36 8.91 13.99
C TYR A 222 4.71 9.41 13.46
N TYR A 223 4.73 10.24 12.41
CA TYR A 223 5.90 10.57 11.58
C TYR A 223 7.13 11.01 12.38
N GLN A 224 7.02 12.07 13.19
CA GLN A 224 8.17 12.64 13.88
C GLN A 224 8.80 11.60 14.84
N SER A 225 7.97 11.02 15.71
CA SER A 225 8.41 10.02 16.70
C SER A 225 8.98 8.77 16.04
N LEU A 226 8.40 8.34 14.91
CA LEU A 226 8.88 7.18 14.16
C LEU A 226 10.30 7.40 13.65
N PHE A 227 10.57 8.53 12.99
CA PHE A 227 11.91 8.78 12.42
C PHE A 227 12.95 9.10 13.49
N GLU A 228 12.56 9.74 14.59
CA GLU A 228 13.44 9.90 15.76
C GLU A 228 13.78 8.53 16.40
N PHE A 229 12.85 7.59 16.42
CA PHE A 229 13.08 6.23 16.90
C PHE A 229 13.95 5.44 15.92
N LEU A 230 13.60 5.44 14.63
CA LEU A 230 14.30 4.71 13.58
C LEU A 230 15.75 5.15 13.45
N GLY A 231 16.04 6.44 13.67
CA GLY A 231 17.40 6.96 13.67
C GLY A 231 18.30 6.47 14.80
N ARG A 232 17.71 5.93 15.87
CA ARG A 232 18.41 5.33 17.02
C ARG A 232 18.37 3.80 17.01
N ASN A 233 17.49 3.21 16.20
CA ASN A 233 17.25 1.77 16.15
C ASN A 233 17.14 1.30 14.67
N PRO A 234 18.17 1.51 13.83
CA PRO A 234 18.13 1.13 12.42
C PRO A 234 18.06 -0.39 12.19
N GLU A 235 18.47 -1.18 13.18
CA GLU A 235 18.55 -2.64 13.11
C GLU A 235 17.18 -3.34 13.04
N ILE A 236 16.09 -2.65 13.38
CA ILE A 236 14.73 -3.20 13.36
C ILE A 236 14.34 -3.73 11.96
N ASN A 237 13.43 -4.69 11.91
CA ASN A 237 12.84 -5.19 10.66
C ASN A 237 11.50 -4.49 10.33
N GLY A 238 10.90 -4.83 9.18
CA GLY A 238 9.63 -4.25 8.74
C GLY A 238 8.44 -4.46 9.68
N GLY A 239 8.37 -5.62 10.35
CA GLY A 239 7.31 -5.90 11.33
C GLY A 239 7.43 -5.01 12.55
N GLN A 240 8.65 -4.83 13.06
CA GLN A 240 8.95 -3.93 14.18
C GLN A 240 8.74 -2.46 13.80
N LEU A 241 9.09 -2.06 12.57
CA LEU A 241 8.80 -0.72 12.05
C LEU A 241 7.27 -0.48 12.03
N ALA A 242 6.49 -1.45 11.56
CA ALA A 242 5.04 -1.37 11.55
C ALA A 242 4.46 -1.31 12.98
N GLU A 243 4.99 -2.08 13.93
CA GLU A 243 4.63 -1.97 15.35
C GLU A 243 4.85 -0.56 15.90
N LYS A 244 5.96 0.10 15.52
CA LYS A 244 6.24 1.48 15.93
C LYS A 244 5.37 2.52 15.26
N ILE A 245 4.98 2.32 14.00
CA ILE A 245 3.95 3.16 13.35
C ILE A 245 2.66 3.12 14.18
N MET A 246 2.21 1.92 14.56
CA MET A 246 0.97 1.75 15.33
C MET A 246 1.08 2.31 16.76
N GLU A 247 2.25 2.17 17.40
CA GLU A 247 2.52 2.67 18.77
C GLU A 247 2.59 4.19 18.83
N PHE A 248 3.21 4.84 17.84
CA PHE A 248 3.35 6.30 17.80
C PHE A 248 2.14 7.01 17.21
N GLU A 249 1.21 6.28 16.59
CA GLU A 249 -0.03 6.87 16.13
C GLU A 249 -1.00 7.13 17.28
N ARG A 250 -1.68 8.28 17.22
CA ARG A 250 -2.71 8.59 18.21
C ARG A 250 -3.90 7.68 18.04
N SER A 251 -4.46 7.21 19.15
CA SER A 251 -5.60 6.28 19.12
C SER A 251 -6.83 6.85 18.42
N ASP A 252 -7.01 8.17 18.37
CA ASP A 252 -8.13 8.82 17.68
C ASP A 252 -8.00 8.89 16.15
N MET A 253 -6.89 8.39 15.61
CA MET A 253 -6.58 8.44 14.18
C MET A 253 -6.82 7.13 13.43
N TYR A 254 -7.23 6.08 14.13
CA TYR A 254 -7.54 4.79 13.54
C TYR A 254 -8.68 4.09 14.29
N HIS A 255 -9.34 3.17 13.60
CA HIS A 255 -10.18 2.16 14.24
C HIS A 255 -9.34 0.97 14.68
N SER A 256 -8.57 0.42 13.74
CA SER A 256 -7.64 -0.67 14.00
C SER A 256 -6.45 -0.61 13.05
N TYR A 257 -5.32 -1.18 13.45
CA TYR A 257 -4.22 -1.48 12.54
C TYR A 257 -3.88 -2.96 12.57
N THR A 258 -3.52 -3.49 11.41
CA THR A 258 -3.15 -4.90 11.23
C THR A 258 -1.88 -4.99 10.41
N VAL A 259 -0.91 -5.73 10.93
CA VAL A 259 0.32 -6.10 10.22
C VAL A 259 0.25 -7.57 9.88
N THR A 260 0.39 -7.92 8.60
CA THR A 260 0.53 -9.32 8.17
C THR A 260 1.97 -9.66 7.79
N ASN A 261 2.38 -10.89 8.10
CA ASN A 261 3.58 -11.50 7.55
C ASN A 261 3.28 -12.06 6.16
N ASN A 262 3.86 -11.47 5.13
CA ASN A 262 3.52 -11.81 3.74
C ASN A 262 4.02 -13.21 3.34
N LEU A 263 5.02 -13.77 4.03
CA LEU A 263 5.39 -15.18 3.83
C LEU A 263 4.24 -16.11 4.23
N ALA A 264 3.61 -15.85 5.37
CA ALA A 264 2.45 -16.62 5.81
C ALA A 264 1.24 -16.35 4.91
N VAL A 265 1.01 -15.11 4.44
CA VAL A 265 -0.10 -14.80 3.51
C VAL A 265 -0.09 -15.68 2.26
N ARG A 266 1.09 -16.11 1.77
CA ARG A 266 1.19 -17.05 0.62
C ARG A 266 0.53 -18.40 0.88
N ASP A 267 0.49 -18.85 2.13
CA ASP A 267 -0.10 -20.14 2.52
C ASP A 267 -1.62 -20.07 2.66
N LEU A 268 -2.22 -18.88 2.52
CA LEU A 268 -3.66 -18.68 2.72
C LEU A 268 -4.54 -19.65 1.91
N PRO A 269 -4.31 -19.92 0.60
CA PRO A 269 -5.08 -20.91 -0.15
C PRO A 269 -5.05 -22.30 0.48
N ALA A 270 -3.89 -22.76 0.94
CA ALA A 270 -3.74 -24.08 1.56
C ALA A 270 -4.46 -24.20 2.91
N LYS A 271 -4.77 -23.05 3.56
CA LYS A 271 -5.42 -23.00 4.87
C LYS A 271 -6.92 -22.80 4.79
N ILE A 272 -7.40 -22.11 3.77
CA ILE A 272 -8.83 -21.77 3.65
C ILE A 272 -9.58 -22.65 2.65
N ASN A 273 -8.94 -23.13 1.57
CA ASN A 273 -9.60 -23.96 0.57
C ASN A 273 -10.16 -25.28 1.15
N PRO A 274 -9.47 -25.98 2.08
CA PRO A 274 -10.05 -27.18 2.71
C PRO A 274 -11.33 -26.90 3.48
N LEU A 275 -11.45 -25.72 4.10
CA LEU A 275 -12.68 -25.28 4.78
C LEU A 275 -13.79 -24.96 3.77
N ILE A 276 -13.46 -24.26 2.68
CA ILE A 276 -14.41 -23.94 1.61
C ILE A 276 -14.99 -25.22 0.98
N GLU A 277 -14.14 -26.20 0.69
CA GLU A 277 -14.56 -27.50 0.14
C GLU A 277 -15.49 -28.27 1.08
N ASP A 278 -15.22 -28.18 2.39
CA ASP A 278 -16.06 -28.80 3.41
C ASP A 278 -17.44 -28.13 3.51
N ILE A 279 -17.48 -26.79 3.43
CA ILE A 279 -18.72 -26.01 3.36
C ILE A 279 -19.52 -26.41 2.12
N PHE A 280 -18.89 -26.59 0.96
CA PHE A 280 -19.57 -27.06 -0.25
C PHE A 280 -20.16 -28.46 -0.12
N SER A 281 -19.50 -29.32 0.62
CA SER A 281 -19.96 -30.70 0.88
C SER A 281 -21.04 -30.75 1.97
N SER A 282 -21.28 -29.64 2.66
CA SER A 282 -22.23 -29.49 3.75
C SER A 282 -23.55 -28.85 3.30
N ASN A 283 -24.49 -28.66 4.23
CA ASN A 283 -25.80 -28.08 3.90
C ASN A 283 -25.73 -26.55 3.75
N THR A 284 -25.42 -26.08 2.55
CA THR A 284 -25.35 -24.64 2.23
C THR A 284 -26.70 -23.93 2.23
N ASP A 285 -27.84 -24.64 2.28
CA ASP A 285 -29.19 -24.02 2.29
C ASP A 285 -29.53 -23.38 3.64
N ASN A 286 -28.86 -23.82 4.70
CA ASN A 286 -28.99 -23.22 6.03
C ASN A 286 -28.20 -21.91 6.20
N ILE A 287 -27.32 -21.58 5.25
CA ILE A 287 -26.49 -20.38 5.36
C ILE A 287 -27.34 -19.14 5.08
N LYS A 288 -27.38 -18.23 6.06
CA LYS A 288 -28.06 -16.95 6.01
C LYS A 288 -27.05 -15.81 6.10
N ILE A 289 -26.53 -15.41 4.93
CA ILE A 289 -25.55 -14.32 4.83
C ILE A 289 -26.07 -13.00 5.42
N GLY A 290 -27.38 -12.74 5.33
CA GLY A 290 -27.99 -11.54 5.90
C GLY A 290 -27.88 -11.42 7.43
N GLU A 291 -27.64 -12.52 8.13
CA GLU A 291 -27.42 -12.53 9.60
C GLU A 291 -25.96 -12.22 9.97
N ILE A 292 -25.03 -12.22 9.00
CA ILE A 292 -23.61 -11.93 9.23
C ILE A 292 -23.39 -10.41 9.11
N LYS A 293 -22.80 -9.82 10.16
CA LYS A 293 -22.59 -8.37 10.23
C LYS A 293 -21.60 -7.90 9.16
N SER A 294 -22.11 -7.12 8.21
CA SER A 294 -21.33 -6.47 7.16
C SER A 294 -21.22 -4.96 7.38
N TYR A 295 -20.30 -4.33 6.65
CA TYR A 295 -20.14 -2.89 6.56
C TYR A 295 -19.93 -2.48 5.10
N ASN A 296 -20.15 -1.20 4.80
CA ASN A 296 -19.98 -0.67 3.45
C ASN A 296 -18.85 0.35 3.42
N TYR A 297 -18.11 0.39 2.32
CA TYR A 297 -17.10 1.39 2.08
C TYR A 297 -17.00 1.66 0.57
N MET A 298 -17.12 2.94 0.17
CA MET A 298 -16.95 3.39 -1.22
C MET A 298 -17.78 2.61 -2.28
N GLY A 299 -18.97 2.14 -1.89
CA GLY A 299 -19.90 1.40 -2.77
C GLY A 299 -19.77 -0.12 -2.66
N ASP A 300 -18.67 -0.63 -2.13
CA ASP A 300 -18.47 -2.05 -1.86
C ASP A 300 -19.01 -2.43 -0.47
N ARG A 301 -19.28 -3.73 -0.31
CA ARG A 301 -19.70 -4.34 0.95
C ARG A 301 -18.64 -5.32 1.42
N PHE A 302 -18.37 -5.31 2.71
CA PHE A 302 -17.34 -6.12 3.36
C PHE A 302 -17.88 -6.78 4.62
N VAL A 303 -17.22 -7.83 5.06
CA VAL A 303 -17.47 -8.53 6.32
C VAL A 303 -16.12 -8.87 6.94
N ASP A 304 -16.04 -8.99 8.27
CA ASP A 304 -14.82 -9.48 8.91
C ASP A 304 -14.54 -10.93 8.49
N VAL A 305 -13.30 -11.23 8.07
CA VAL A 305 -12.99 -12.52 7.45
C VAL A 305 -13.15 -13.69 8.42
N VAL A 306 -12.74 -13.52 9.67
CA VAL A 306 -12.88 -14.59 10.68
C VAL A 306 -14.35 -14.78 11.01
N ALA A 307 -15.07 -13.70 11.28
CA ALA A 307 -16.49 -13.79 11.59
C ALA A 307 -17.31 -14.40 10.44
N PHE A 308 -16.95 -14.11 9.20
CA PHE A 308 -17.59 -14.68 8.01
C PHE A 308 -17.43 -16.20 7.96
N PHE A 309 -16.19 -16.69 8.02
CA PHE A 309 -15.91 -18.13 7.92
C PHE A 309 -16.42 -18.92 9.13
N GLU A 310 -16.32 -18.37 10.35
CA GLU A 310 -16.92 -18.97 11.54
C GLU A 310 -18.45 -19.10 11.39
N ALA A 311 -19.13 -18.05 10.90
CA ALA A 311 -20.57 -18.06 10.74
C ALA A 311 -21.04 -19.06 9.67
N ILE A 312 -20.45 -19.05 8.47
CA ILE A 312 -20.88 -19.96 7.39
C ILE A 312 -20.51 -21.42 7.70
N ALA A 313 -19.39 -21.68 8.38
CA ALA A 313 -19.03 -23.03 8.81
C ALA A 313 -20.02 -23.56 9.84
N ASN A 314 -20.37 -22.74 10.85
CA ASN A 314 -21.36 -23.12 11.87
C ASN A 314 -22.76 -23.35 11.27
N GLN A 315 -23.21 -22.47 10.37
CA GLN A 315 -24.54 -22.57 9.76
C GLN A 315 -24.66 -23.76 8.79
N SER A 316 -23.59 -24.09 8.07
CA SER A 316 -23.58 -25.26 7.17
C SER A 316 -23.38 -26.60 7.87
N GLY A 317 -22.80 -26.59 9.07
CA GLY A 317 -22.37 -27.80 9.77
C GLY A 317 -21.02 -28.33 9.31
N ALA A 318 -20.21 -27.50 8.66
CA ALA A 318 -18.85 -27.84 8.24
C ALA A 318 -17.95 -28.17 9.44
N ASP A 319 -16.85 -28.87 9.16
CA ASP A 319 -15.86 -29.33 10.12
C ASP A 319 -15.29 -28.16 10.95
N LYS A 320 -15.58 -28.20 12.25
CA LYS A 320 -15.14 -27.21 13.23
C LYS A 320 -13.62 -27.13 13.33
N GLN A 321 -12.90 -28.23 13.13
CA GLN A 321 -11.45 -28.24 13.18
C GLN A 321 -10.85 -27.50 11.99
N LYS A 322 -11.38 -27.69 10.78
CA LYS A 322 -10.94 -26.93 9.60
C LYS A 322 -11.18 -25.44 9.76
N CYS A 323 -12.32 -25.07 10.37
CA CYS A 323 -12.61 -23.68 10.71
C CYS A 323 -11.59 -23.14 11.73
N GLN A 324 -11.33 -23.88 12.81
CA GLN A 324 -10.35 -23.49 13.82
C GLN A 324 -8.93 -23.37 13.25
N ASP A 325 -8.52 -24.27 12.36
CA ASP A 325 -7.20 -24.24 11.70
C ASP A 325 -7.04 -22.97 10.86
N PHE A 326 -8.08 -22.56 10.13
CA PHE A 326 -8.09 -21.30 9.38
C PHE A 326 -8.03 -20.08 10.32
N VAL A 327 -8.82 -20.08 11.40
CA VAL A 327 -8.83 -18.97 12.38
C VAL A 327 -7.48 -18.84 13.08
N ASP A 328 -6.90 -19.96 13.51
CA ASP A 328 -5.60 -20.01 14.16
C ASP A 328 -4.50 -19.56 13.21
N PHE A 329 -4.50 -20.04 11.97
CA PHE A 329 -3.56 -19.56 10.96
C PHE A 329 -3.68 -18.06 10.76
N THR A 330 -4.90 -17.54 10.61
CA THR A 330 -5.15 -16.10 10.42
C THR A 330 -4.60 -15.28 11.59
N LYS A 331 -4.94 -15.65 12.82
CA LYS A 331 -4.62 -14.86 14.02
C LYS A 331 -3.20 -15.05 14.55
N LYS A 332 -2.59 -16.22 14.33
CA LYS A 332 -1.30 -16.60 14.95
C LYS A 332 -0.14 -16.65 13.96
N SER A 333 -0.41 -16.88 12.68
CA SER A 333 0.63 -17.02 11.64
C SER A 333 0.61 -15.87 10.65
N MET A 334 -0.57 -15.55 10.10
CA MET A 334 -0.72 -14.52 9.07
C MET A 334 -0.64 -13.12 9.66
N ILE A 335 -1.39 -12.84 10.73
CA ILE A 335 -1.32 -11.56 11.45
C ILE A 335 -0.08 -11.59 12.36
N HIS A 336 0.90 -10.75 12.03
CA HIS A 336 2.07 -10.49 12.86
C HIS A 336 1.68 -9.68 14.11
N LYS A 337 0.83 -8.65 13.91
CA LYS A 337 0.35 -7.81 15.00
C LYS A 337 -1.00 -7.18 14.67
N PHE A 338 -1.84 -6.99 15.68
CA PHE A 338 -3.14 -6.35 15.57
C PHE A 338 -3.37 -5.36 16.72
N TYR A 339 -3.73 -4.12 16.40
CA TYR A 339 -4.06 -3.04 17.34
C TYR A 339 -5.57 -2.71 17.19
N PRO A 340 -6.45 -3.24 18.07
CA PRO A 340 -7.90 -3.03 17.98
C PRO A 340 -8.41 -1.81 18.74
N ASN A 341 -7.54 -1.11 19.47
CA ASN A 341 -7.90 -0.12 20.49
C ASN A 341 -8.00 1.31 19.94
N GLY A 342 -8.12 1.47 18.63
CA GLY A 342 -8.41 2.75 18.01
C GLY A 342 -9.75 3.31 18.52
N THR A 343 -9.81 4.62 18.60
CA THR A 343 -10.95 5.37 19.11
C THR A 343 -11.66 6.17 18.03
N MET A 344 -11.20 6.06 16.79
CA MET A 344 -11.90 6.61 15.63
C MET A 344 -13.15 5.77 15.35
N LEU A 345 -14.27 6.40 14.99
CA LEU A 345 -15.62 5.81 14.90
C LEU A 345 -16.34 5.49 16.25
N LYS A 346 -16.02 6.19 17.35
CA LYS A 346 -16.78 6.09 18.60
C LYS A 346 -18.21 6.67 18.52
N SER A 347 -19.13 6.02 17.79
CA SER A 347 -20.57 6.07 18.08
C SER A 347 -21.35 4.92 17.40
N GLY A 348 -22.09 4.14 18.19
CA GLY A 348 -23.25 3.34 17.75
C GLY A 348 -23.01 2.06 16.95
N THR A 349 -21.80 1.79 16.47
CA THR A 349 -21.50 0.61 15.63
C THR A 349 -20.49 -0.31 16.31
N ASP A 350 -20.91 -1.52 16.66
CA ASP A 350 -20.07 -2.48 17.40
C ASP A 350 -19.03 -3.17 16.50
N TYR A 351 -17.94 -2.48 16.16
CA TYR A 351 -16.82 -3.03 15.40
C TYR A 351 -15.73 -3.65 16.31
N LYS A 352 -16.03 -3.90 17.59
CA LYS A 352 -15.05 -4.34 18.60
C LYS A 352 -14.51 -5.76 18.40
N ASN A 353 -15.25 -6.59 17.65
CA ASN A 353 -14.93 -8.01 17.46
C ASN A 353 -14.30 -8.33 16.10
N PHE A 354 -13.86 -7.30 15.38
CA PHE A 354 -13.18 -7.51 14.11
C PHE A 354 -11.78 -8.10 14.34
N SER A 355 -11.40 -9.01 13.45
CA SER A 355 -10.12 -9.73 13.44
C SER A 355 -8.95 -8.88 12.94
N GLY A 356 -9.24 -7.73 12.34
CA GLY A 356 -8.25 -6.87 11.69
C GLY A 356 -8.17 -7.04 10.18
N LEU A 357 -8.91 -7.99 9.59
CA LEU A 357 -9.00 -8.19 8.14
C LEU A 357 -10.44 -8.39 7.69
N GLY A 358 -10.84 -7.62 6.68
CA GLY A 358 -12.10 -7.81 5.97
C GLY A 358 -11.98 -8.78 4.79
N ILE A 359 -13.14 -9.18 4.28
CA ILE A 359 -13.33 -9.84 3.00
C ILE A 359 -14.49 -9.15 2.27
N PHE A 360 -14.34 -8.95 0.97
CA PHE A 360 -15.38 -8.43 0.09
C PHE A 360 -16.57 -9.38 0.07
N LEU A 361 -17.78 -8.81 0.12
CA LEU A 361 -19.04 -9.55 0.09
C LEU A 361 -19.92 -9.01 -1.05
N PRO A 362 -19.83 -9.58 -2.26
CA PRO A 362 -20.48 -9.02 -3.43
C PRO A 362 -22.00 -8.91 -3.25
N ARG A 363 -22.59 -7.89 -3.89
CA ARG A 363 -24.05 -7.66 -3.83
C ARG A 363 -24.79 -8.36 -4.97
N ASN A 364 -24.12 -8.59 -6.09
CA ASN A 364 -24.63 -9.23 -7.30
C ASN A 364 -23.45 -9.80 -8.10
N ARG A 365 -23.75 -10.59 -9.15
CA ARG A 365 -22.73 -11.20 -10.03
C ARG A 365 -21.82 -10.17 -10.69
N GLN A 366 -22.37 -9.03 -11.14
CA GLN A 366 -21.58 -7.97 -11.77
C GLN A 366 -20.50 -7.41 -10.83
N ALA A 367 -20.83 -7.20 -9.55
CA ALA A 367 -19.87 -6.73 -8.56
C ALA A 367 -18.79 -7.77 -8.24
N LEU A 368 -19.13 -9.07 -8.32
CA LEU A 368 -18.15 -10.15 -8.19
C LEU A 368 -17.22 -10.22 -9.41
N GLU A 369 -17.79 -10.18 -10.62
CA GLU A 369 -17.06 -10.18 -11.89
C GLU A 369 -16.07 -9.01 -12.00
N GLN A 370 -16.42 -7.84 -11.44
CA GLN A 370 -15.55 -6.65 -11.43
C GLN A 370 -14.16 -6.94 -10.83
N TYR A 371 -14.07 -7.82 -9.83
CA TYR A 371 -12.83 -8.07 -9.09
C TYR A 371 -12.23 -9.46 -9.31
N HIS A 372 -12.84 -10.29 -10.15
CA HIS A 372 -12.38 -11.66 -10.46
C HIS A 372 -10.93 -11.75 -10.93
N TYR A 373 -10.37 -10.67 -11.45
CA TYR A 373 -8.98 -10.61 -11.91
C TYR A 373 -7.96 -10.54 -10.75
N LEU A 374 -8.39 -10.24 -9.51
CA LEU A 374 -7.50 -10.26 -8.35
C LEU A 374 -7.15 -11.71 -7.99
N PRO A 375 -5.89 -12.01 -7.66
CA PRO A 375 -5.39 -13.39 -7.49
C PRO A 375 -6.09 -14.15 -6.36
N VAL A 376 -6.65 -13.43 -5.39
CA VAL A 376 -7.40 -14.01 -4.28
C VAL A 376 -8.65 -14.78 -4.75
N PHE A 377 -9.30 -14.37 -5.86
CA PHE A 377 -10.52 -15.00 -6.34
C PHE A 377 -10.25 -16.25 -7.18
N SER A 378 -9.05 -16.36 -7.76
CA SER A 378 -8.62 -17.56 -8.51
C SER A 378 -7.94 -18.59 -7.62
N ASP A 379 -7.07 -18.14 -6.72
CA ASP A 379 -6.22 -19.04 -5.91
C ASP A 379 -6.98 -19.57 -4.69
N ILE A 380 -7.90 -18.76 -4.18
CA ILE A 380 -8.83 -19.11 -3.13
C ILE A 380 -10.19 -19.24 -3.80
N LYS A 381 -10.92 -20.32 -3.52
CA LYS A 381 -12.22 -20.65 -4.14
C LYS A 381 -13.37 -19.69 -3.76
N LEU A 382 -13.08 -18.38 -3.66
CA LEU A 382 -14.00 -17.33 -3.23
C LEU A 382 -15.05 -17.04 -4.27
N SER A 383 -14.70 -17.07 -5.57
CA SER A 383 -15.69 -16.89 -6.64
C SER A 383 -16.75 -17.99 -6.60
N GLU A 384 -16.33 -19.26 -6.52
CA GLU A 384 -17.25 -20.38 -6.39
C GLU A 384 -18.06 -20.31 -5.09
N LEU A 385 -17.42 -19.86 -4.00
CA LEU A 385 -18.09 -19.70 -2.71
C LEU A 385 -19.20 -18.67 -2.80
N PHE A 386 -18.91 -17.50 -3.36
CA PHE A 386 -19.91 -16.43 -3.50
C PHE A 386 -21.02 -16.79 -4.48
N GLU A 387 -20.72 -17.43 -5.62
CA GLU A 387 -21.75 -17.94 -6.52
C GLU A 387 -22.69 -18.92 -5.81
N LYS A 388 -22.14 -19.86 -5.03
CA LYS A 388 -22.92 -20.87 -4.32
C LYS A 388 -23.76 -20.28 -3.19
N LEU A 389 -23.25 -19.28 -2.47
CA LEU A 389 -23.90 -18.75 -1.27
C LEU A 389 -24.83 -17.56 -1.53
N LEU A 390 -24.57 -16.76 -2.57
CA LEU A 390 -25.25 -15.47 -2.77
C LEU A 390 -26.18 -15.45 -3.98
N PHE A 391 -25.93 -16.27 -5.00
CA PHE A 391 -26.59 -16.15 -6.32
C PHE A 391 -27.37 -17.41 -6.72
N LYS A 392 -27.93 -18.12 -5.72
CA LYS A 392 -28.74 -19.33 -5.88
C LYS A 392 -29.97 -19.13 -6.76
#